data_AF-A0A349KQF0-F1
#
_entry.id   AF-A0A349KQF0-F1
#
_cell.length_a   1.000
_cell.length_b   1.000
_cell.length_c   1.000
_cell.angle_alpha   90.00
_cell.angle_beta   90.00
_cell.angle_gamma   90.00
#
_symmetry.space_group_name_H-M   'P 1'
#
loop_
_entity.id
_entity.type
_entity.pdbx_description
1 polymer ?
#
loop_
_entity_poly.entity_id
_entity_poly.type
_entity_poly.pdbx_seq_one_letter_code
_entity_poly.pdbx_strand_id
1 'polypeptide(L)' 'ALLEAGFSIESTSNTLRNSEDDLSKMVFDPSIRGKTDRFLIKAVKPR' A
#
# COMPACT_ATOMS: atom_id res chain seq x y z
N ALA A 1 7.01 -8.89 8.84
CA ALA A 1 7.51 -9.39 7.54
C ALA A 1 8.75 -8.64 7.04
N LEU A 2 8.67 -7.44 6.45
CA LEU A 2 9.85 -6.76 5.86
C LEU A 2 10.91 -6.35 6.88
N LEU A 3 10.52 -5.66 7.94
CA LEU A 3 11.44 -5.23 9.01
C LEU A 3 12.04 -6.43 9.75
N GLU A 4 11.22 -7.43 10.04
CA GLU A 4 11.65 -8.71 10.63
C GLU A 4 12.62 -9.48 9.72
N ALA A 5 12.49 -9.32 8.40
CA ALA A 5 13.42 -9.86 7.41
C ALA A 5 14.66 -8.98 7.18
N GLY A 6 14.84 -7.92 7.99
CA GLY A 6 16.03 -7.06 7.95
C GLY A 6 15.99 -5.93 6.92
N PHE A 7 14.89 -5.73 6.20
CA PHE A 7 14.76 -4.58 5.30
C PHE A 7 14.54 -3.28 6.09
N SER A 8 15.07 -2.17 5.58
CA SER A 8 14.70 -0.83 6.05
C SER A 8 13.74 -0.16 5.07
N ILE A 9 12.82 0.66 5.57
CA ILE A 9 11.96 1.50 4.74
C ILE A 9 12.67 2.83 4.52
N GLU A 10 13.05 3.11 3.27
CA GLU A 10 13.75 4.35 2.92
C GLU A 10 12.75 5.49 2.62
N SER A 11 11.64 5.16 1.94
CA SER A 11 10.62 6.16 1.59
C SER A 11 9.26 5.53 1.32
N THR A 12 8.23 6.37 1.37
CA THR A 12 6.86 6.07 0.97
C THR A 12 6.40 7.06 -0.11
N SER A 13 5.36 6.71 -0.85
CA SER A 13 4.78 7.61 -1.85
C SER A 13 3.26 7.50 -1.91
N ASN A 14 2.62 8.64 -2.16
CA ASN A 14 1.17 8.77 -2.39
C ASN A 14 0.79 8.72 -3.87
N THR A 15 1.72 8.42 -4.80
CA THR A 15 1.44 8.41 -6.25
C THR A 15 0.29 7.49 -6.65
N LEU A 16 0.04 6.40 -5.90
CA LEU A 16 -1.05 5.46 -6.17
C LEU A 16 -2.26 5.64 -5.25
N ARG A 17 -2.26 6.71 -4.42
CA ARG A 17 -3.36 7.03 -3.52
C ARG A 17 -4.63 7.27 -4.33
N ASN A 18 -5.74 6.64 -3.91
CA ASN A 18 -7.07 7.00 -4.34
C ASN A 18 -7.82 7.69 -3.19
N SER A 19 -8.09 8.99 -3.31
CA SER A 19 -8.88 9.74 -2.32
C SER A 19 -10.37 9.42 -2.36
N GLU A 20 -10.86 8.76 -3.42
CA GLU A 20 -12.26 8.38 -3.59
C GLU A 20 -12.56 6.95 -3.10
N ASP A 21 -11.59 6.22 -2.55
CA ASP A 21 -11.86 4.92 -1.95
C ASP A 21 -12.76 5.09 -0.71
N ASP A 22 -13.83 4.31 -0.66
CA ASP A 22 -14.86 4.34 0.38
C ASP A 22 -14.26 3.95 1.75
N LEU A 23 -13.19 3.14 1.77
CA LEU A 23 -12.45 2.63 2.95
C LEU A 23 -13.30 1.90 4.02
N SER A 24 -14.63 1.99 3.95
CA SER A 24 -15.59 1.30 4.81
C SER A 24 -15.99 -0.06 4.26
N LYS A 25 -15.82 -0.27 2.96
CA LYS A 25 -16.14 -1.51 2.25
C LYS A 25 -14.98 -2.49 2.27
N MET A 26 -15.32 -3.78 2.26
CA MET A 26 -14.34 -4.83 2.04
C MET A 26 -13.71 -4.69 0.65
N VAL A 27 -12.39 -4.88 0.54
CA VAL A 27 -11.62 -4.71 -0.71
C VAL A 27 -12.08 -5.59 -1.87
N PHE A 28 -12.86 -6.64 -1.60
CA PHE A 28 -13.44 -7.53 -2.61
C PHE A 28 -14.84 -7.12 -3.08
N ASP A 29 -15.43 -6.07 -2.48
CA ASP A 29 -16.74 -5.56 -2.85
C ASP A 29 -16.75 -5.23 -4.36
N PRO A 30 -17.72 -5.77 -5.13
CA PRO A 30 -17.78 -5.56 -6.57
C PRO A 30 -17.81 -4.10 -7.00
N SER A 31 -18.33 -3.19 -6.16
CA SER A 31 -18.47 -1.76 -6.47
C SER A 31 -17.15 -0.99 -6.47
N ILE A 32 -16.13 -1.47 -5.76
CA ILE A 32 -14.83 -0.80 -5.62
C ILE A 32 -13.66 -1.59 -6.23
N ARG A 33 -13.94 -2.71 -6.90
CA ARG A 33 -12.91 -3.55 -7.52
C ARG A 33 -12.05 -2.74 -8.50
N GLY A 34 -10.74 -2.78 -8.28
CA GLY A 34 -9.76 -2.05 -9.10
C GLY A 34 -9.67 -0.54 -8.79
N LYS A 35 -10.45 -0.04 -7.84
CA LYS A 35 -10.46 1.37 -7.39
C LYS A 35 -10.07 1.53 -5.92
N THR A 36 -9.55 0.48 -5.29
CA THR A 36 -9.08 0.57 -3.91
C THR A 36 -7.86 1.47 -3.80
N ASP A 37 -7.68 2.07 -2.64
CA ASP A 37 -6.49 2.82 -2.29
C ASP A 37 -5.25 1.91 -2.31
N ARG A 38 -4.12 2.46 -2.74
CA ARG A 38 -2.86 1.73 -2.85
C ARG A 38 -1.74 2.55 -2.25
N PHE A 39 -0.80 1.86 -1.62
CA PHE A 39 0.40 2.45 -1.04
C PHE A 39 1.66 1.93 -1.73
N LEU A 40 2.69 2.74 -1.73
CA LEU A 40 4.00 2.37 -2.27
C LEU A 40 5.06 2.58 -1.19
N ILE A 41 5.93 1.59 -1.02
CA ILE A 41 7.05 1.63 -0.08
C ILE A 41 8.32 1.26 -0.83
N LYS A 42 9.37 2.08 -0.69
CA LYS A 42 10.71 1.74 -1.13
C LYS A 42 11.46 1.12 0.04
N ALA A 43 11.69 -0.20 -0.05
CA ALA A 43 12.45 -0.95 0.94
C ALA A 43 13.89 -1.19 0.43
N VAL A 44 14.85 -1.10 1.34
CA VAL A 44 16.26 -1.38 1.08
C VAL A 44 16.65 -2.67 1.80
N LYS A 45 17.34 -3.57 1.10
CA LYS A 45 17.79 -4.84 1.66
C LYS A 45 18.80 -4.61 2.81
N PRO A 46 18.86 -5.53 3.79
CA PRO A 46 19.97 -5.55 4.74
C PRO A 46 21.30 -5.72 3.98
N ARG A 47 22.38 -5.17 4.54
CA ARG A 47 23.74 -5.35 3.99
C ARG A 47 24.22 -6.77 4.17
#